data_AF-A0A9N8V331-F1
#
_entry.id   AF-A0A9N8V331-F1
#
_cell.length_a   1.000
_cell.length_b   1.000
_cell.length_c   1.000
_cell.angle_alpha   90.00
_cell.angle_beta   90.00
_cell.angle_gamma   90.00
#
_symmetry.space_group_name_H-M   'P 1'
#
loop_
_entity.id
_entity.type
_entity.pdbx_description
1 polymer ?
#
loop_
_entity_poly.entity_id
_entity_poly.type
_entity_poly.pdbx_seq_one_letter_code
_entity_poly.pdbx_strand_id
1 'polypeptide(L)'
;MGRLTWESIPEKYQPLKNRLNIIISSRMKSDDDSNKGGYLIYPSLEKAIQDLEIDLQIFRIFIIGGSKLYEEAINSTSCKYILLTKIYKEFKCDRFFPQIDENVYSLVDHLELEKFVGETVPQGKQLDSDIEYEFLMYKRIK
;
A
#
# COMPACT_ATOMS: atom_id res chain seq x y z
N MET A 1 -0.42 -6.17 -3.82
CA MET A 1 1.06 -6.03 -3.88
C MET A 1 1.58 -6.55 -5.20
N GLY A 2 2.78 -6.15 -5.63
CA GLY A 2 3.40 -6.70 -6.84
C GLY A 2 4.10 -8.04 -6.58
N ARG A 3 4.30 -8.86 -7.64
CA ARG A 3 4.95 -10.18 -7.56
C ARG A 3 6.28 -10.18 -6.77
N LEU A 4 7.18 -9.26 -7.06
CA LEU A 4 8.49 -9.21 -6.38
C LEU A 4 8.38 -8.92 -4.88
N THR A 5 7.40 -8.11 -4.49
CA THR A 5 7.12 -7.86 -3.06
C THR A 5 6.57 -9.11 -2.40
N TRP A 6 5.66 -9.82 -3.06
CA TRP A 6 5.17 -11.12 -2.58
C TRP A 6 6.33 -12.11 -2.37
N GLU A 7 7.16 -12.31 -3.39
CA GLU A 7 8.31 -13.23 -3.35
C GLU A 7 9.37 -12.85 -2.29
N SER A 8 9.41 -11.59 -1.86
CA SER A 8 10.32 -11.14 -0.79
C SER A 8 9.83 -11.49 0.63
N ILE A 9 8.55 -11.80 0.81
CA ILE A 9 7.99 -12.18 2.11
C ILE A 9 8.39 -13.64 2.38
N PRO A 10 8.98 -13.99 3.53
CA PRO A 10 9.29 -15.39 3.84
C PRO A 10 8.04 -16.27 3.79
N GLU A 11 8.13 -17.48 3.21
CA GLU A 11 6.98 -18.37 2.96
C GLU A 11 6.11 -18.62 4.19
N LYS A 12 6.71 -18.77 5.38
CA LYS A 12 5.99 -18.94 6.65
C LYS A 12 5.07 -17.77 7.05
N TYR A 13 5.24 -16.60 6.43
CA TYR A 13 4.43 -15.40 6.63
C TYR A 13 3.51 -15.10 5.44
N GLN A 14 3.51 -15.97 4.41
CA GLN A 14 2.58 -15.91 3.30
C GLN A 14 1.39 -16.87 3.56
N PRO A 15 0.16 -16.48 3.21
CA PRO A 15 -0.30 -15.11 2.97
C PRO A 15 -0.29 -14.27 4.26
N LEU A 16 -0.36 -12.94 4.12
CA LEU A 16 -0.49 -12.06 5.28
C LEU A 16 -1.82 -12.33 5.99
N LYS A 17 -1.76 -12.74 7.26
CA LYS A 17 -2.94 -13.10 8.07
C LYS A 17 -3.97 -11.97 8.16
N ASN A 18 -5.24 -12.37 8.31
CA ASN A 18 -6.42 -11.54 8.51
C ASN A 18 -6.72 -10.55 7.38
N ARG A 19 -6.19 -10.80 6.18
CA ARG A 19 -6.35 -9.93 5.00
C ARG A 19 -6.47 -10.80 3.75
N LEU A 20 -7.27 -10.34 2.79
CA LEU A 20 -7.23 -10.87 1.43
C LEU A 20 -5.94 -10.40 0.76
N ASN A 21 -5.10 -11.35 0.34
CA ASN A 21 -3.84 -11.03 -0.32
C ASN A 21 -4.04 -11.02 -1.83
N ILE A 22 -3.68 -9.92 -2.49
CA ILE A 22 -3.80 -9.76 -3.94
C ILE A 22 -2.40 -9.55 -4.53
N ILE A 23 -2.04 -10.38 -5.50
CA ILE A 23 -0.75 -10.32 -6.20
C ILE A 23 -1.01 -9.82 -7.62
N ILE A 24 -0.36 -8.71 -7.99
CA ILE A 24 -0.40 -8.17 -9.35
C ILE A 24 0.77 -8.73 -10.15
N SER A 25 0.47 -9.47 -11.21
CA SER A 25 1.47 -10.07 -12.09
C SER A 25 0.88 -10.45 -13.45
N SER A 26 1.54 -10.03 -14.54
CA SER A 26 1.18 -10.47 -15.90
C SER A 26 1.77 -11.83 -16.28
N ARG A 27 2.65 -12.40 -15.45
CA ARG A 27 3.38 -13.66 -15.73
C ARG A 27 2.97 -14.81 -14.81
N MET A 28 2.43 -14.49 -13.64
CA MET A 28 1.98 -15.49 -12.68
C MET A 28 0.54 -15.86 -13.04
N LYS A 29 0.24 -17.16 -13.09
CA LYS A 29 -1.10 -17.65 -13.36
C LYS A 29 -1.73 -18.11 -12.06
N SER A 30 -3.03 -17.85 -11.91
CA SER A 30 -3.85 -18.47 -10.88
C SER A 30 -3.89 -19.98 -11.12
N ASP A 31 -3.36 -20.75 -10.19
CA ASP A 31 -3.58 -22.18 -10.07
C ASP A 31 -4.63 -22.48 -8.98
N ASP A 32 -5.07 -23.73 -8.89
CA ASP A 32 -6.02 -24.17 -7.86
C ASP A 32 -5.48 -23.93 -6.44
N ASP A 33 -4.16 -23.89 -6.29
CA ASP A 33 -3.49 -23.63 -5.01
C ASP A 33 -3.54 -22.15 -4.63
N SER A 34 -3.58 -21.20 -5.56
CA SER A 34 -3.78 -19.78 -5.22
C SER A 34 -5.12 -19.55 -4.50
N ASN A 35 -6.21 -20.08 -5.04
CA ASN A 35 -7.55 -19.97 -4.44
C ASN A 35 -7.67 -20.73 -3.10
N LYS A 36 -6.88 -21.80 -2.90
CA LYS A 36 -6.82 -22.56 -1.64
C LYS A 36 -5.83 -21.97 -0.63
N GLY A 37 -4.80 -21.28 -1.10
CA GLY A 37 -3.66 -20.74 -0.36
C GLY A 37 -3.90 -19.36 0.23
N GLY A 38 -5.12 -18.81 0.09
CA GLY A 38 -5.52 -17.55 0.73
C GLY A 38 -5.02 -16.28 0.03
N TYR A 39 -4.74 -16.34 -1.27
CA TYR A 39 -4.41 -15.17 -2.08
C TYR A 39 -4.97 -15.26 -3.50
N LEU A 40 -5.20 -14.12 -4.16
CA LEU A 40 -5.64 -14.05 -5.55
C LEU A 40 -4.56 -13.42 -6.42
N ILE A 41 -4.54 -13.79 -7.69
CA ILE A 41 -3.63 -13.24 -8.69
C ILE A 41 -4.42 -12.47 -9.73
N TYR A 42 -4.00 -11.24 -10.00
CA TYR A 42 -4.58 -10.40 -11.02
C TYR A 42 -3.53 -9.95 -12.04
N PRO A 43 -3.90 -9.84 -13.34
CA PRO A 43 -2.95 -9.49 -14.40
C PRO A 43 -2.53 -8.02 -14.37
N SER A 44 -3.34 -7.14 -13.80
CA SER A 44 -3.10 -5.69 -13.68
C SER A 44 -3.75 -5.11 -12.44
N LEU A 45 -3.27 -3.94 -11.99
CA LEU A 45 -3.88 -3.21 -10.89
C LEU A 45 -5.31 -2.79 -11.22
N GLU A 46 -5.53 -2.29 -12.43
CA GLU A 46 -6.84 -1.86 -12.90
C GLU A 46 -7.89 -2.96 -12.81
N LYS A 47 -7.57 -4.18 -13.31
CA LYS A 47 -8.50 -5.30 -13.24
C LYS A 47 -8.79 -5.73 -11.80
N ALA A 48 -7.77 -5.71 -10.94
CA ALA A 48 -7.96 -6.00 -9.52
C ALA A 48 -8.91 -4.99 -8.85
N ILE A 49 -8.72 -3.69 -9.12
CA ILE A 49 -9.58 -2.64 -8.57
C ILE A 49 -11.02 -2.81 -9.06
N GLN A 50 -11.24 -3.01 -10.36
CA GLN A 50 -12.58 -3.19 -10.93
C GLN A 50 -13.35 -4.36 -10.29
N ASP A 51 -12.68 -5.49 -10.05
CA ASP A 51 -13.33 -6.69 -9.49
C ASP A 51 -13.50 -6.60 -7.97
N LEU A 52 -12.62 -5.87 -7.26
CA LEU A 52 -12.68 -5.73 -5.80
C LEU A 52 -13.60 -4.59 -5.35
N GLU A 53 -13.76 -3.52 -6.14
CA GLU A 53 -14.66 -2.41 -5.80
C GLU A 53 -16.14 -2.82 -5.78
N ILE A 54 -16.51 -3.88 -6.51
CA ILE A 54 -17.86 -4.44 -6.52
C ILE A 54 -18.13 -5.44 -5.39
N ASP A 55 -17.08 -5.88 -4.67
CA ASP A 55 -17.21 -6.85 -3.58
C ASP A 55 -17.55 -6.13 -2.26
N LEU A 56 -18.80 -6.29 -1.82
CA LEU A 56 -19.32 -5.67 -0.59
C LEU A 56 -18.66 -6.17 0.70
N GLN A 57 -17.86 -7.24 0.66
CA GLN A 57 -17.11 -7.74 1.82
C GLN A 57 -15.76 -7.01 2.01
N ILE A 58 -15.32 -6.23 1.02
CA ILE A 58 -14.04 -5.53 1.07
C ILE A 58 -14.22 -4.14 1.67
N PHE A 59 -13.71 -3.93 2.88
CA PHE A 59 -13.77 -2.64 3.55
C PHE A 59 -12.80 -1.61 2.95
N ARG A 60 -11.52 -1.99 2.76
CA ARG A 60 -10.46 -1.11 2.22
C ARG A 60 -9.44 -1.92 1.44
N ILE A 61 -8.94 -1.33 0.35
CA ILE A 61 -7.86 -1.89 -0.48
C ILE A 61 -6.57 -1.14 -0.16
N PHE A 62 -5.52 -1.88 0.21
CA PHE A 62 -4.20 -1.32 0.51
C PHE A 62 -3.15 -1.76 -0.52
N ILE A 63 -2.46 -0.81 -1.12
CA ILE A 63 -1.27 -1.07 -1.92
C ILE A 63 -0.05 -1.02 -1.00
N ILE A 64 0.54 -2.19 -0.75
CA ILE A 64 1.73 -2.32 0.12
C ILE A 64 3.04 -2.43 -0.69
N GLY A 65 3.02 -1.96 -1.93
CA GLY A 65 4.18 -1.90 -2.82
C GLY A 65 4.27 -3.06 -3.83
N GLY A 66 5.39 -3.20 -4.54
CA GLY A 66 6.63 -2.41 -4.45
C GLY A 66 6.66 -1.14 -5.31
N SER A 67 7.85 -0.59 -5.55
CA SER A 67 8.06 0.71 -6.23
C SER A 67 7.26 0.88 -7.52
N LYS A 68 7.29 -0.11 -8.43
CA LYS A 68 6.54 -0.06 -9.69
C LYS A 68 5.02 -0.01 -9.46
N LEU A 69 4.52 -0.76 -8.49
CA LEU A 69 3.10 -0.76 -8.18
C LEU A 69 2.68 0.53 -7.47
N TYR A 70 3.56 1.13 -6.66
CA TYR A 70 3.32 2.47 -6.10
C TYR A 70 3.23 3.53 -7.20
N GLU A 71 4.13 3.50 -8.18
CA GLU A 71 4.11 4.41 -9.33
C GLU A 71 2.84 4.27 -10.17
N GLU A 72 2.38 3.04 -10.42
CA GLU A 72 1.11 2.80 -11.10
C GLU A 72 -0.09 3.27 -10.26
N ALA A 73 -0.09 2.96 -8.96
CA ALA A 73 -1.22 3.26 -8.06
C ALA A 73 -1.40 4.74 -7.78
N ILE A 74 -0.32 5.51 -7.55
CA ILE A 74 -0.41 6.94 -7.22
C ILE A 74 -0.98 7.76 -8.39
N ASN A 75 -0.79 7.30 -9.63
CA ASN A 75 -1.32 7.92 -10.83
C ASN A 75 -2.78 7.53 -11.11
N SER A 76 -3.31 6.48 -10.46
CA SER A 76 -4.70 6.05 -10.60
C SER A 76 -5.66 6.96 -9.84
N THR A 77 -6.82 7.26 -10.44
CA THR A 77 -7.90 8.02 -9.78
C THR A 77 -8.54 7.28 -8.61
N SER A 78 -8.38 5.95 -8.52
CA SER A 78 -8.85 5.14 -7.40
C SER A 78 -7.98 5.29 -6.15
N CYS A 79 -6.74 5.79 -6.25
CA CYS A 79 -5.91 6.04 -5.08
C CYS A 79 -6.35 7.34 -4.37
N LYS A 80 -7.09 7.18 -3.27
CA LYS A 80 -7.66 8.30 -2.50
C LYS A 80 -6.76 8.79 -1.36
N TYR A 81 -5.96 7.90 -0.78
CA TYR A 81 -5.14 8.20 0.39
C TYR A 81 -3.75 7.60 0.24
N ILE A 82 -2.74 8.30 0.77
CA ILE A 82 -1.37 7.80 0.93
C ILE A 82 -1.04 7.85 2.41
N LEU A 83 -0.90 6.68 3.04
CA LEU A 83 -0.32 6.56 4.38
C LEU A 83 1.20 6.47 4.23
N LEU A 84 1.91 7.47 4.74
CA LEU A 84 3.36 7.60 4.59
C LEU A 84 4.02 7.59 5.97
N THR A 85 4.96 6.67 6.17
CA THR A 85 5.95 6.80 7.24
C THR A 85 7.16 7.53 6.67
N LYS A 86 7.31 8.81 6.99
CA LYS A 86 8.42 9.63 6.52
C LYS A 86 9.63 9.42 7.43
N ILE A 87 10.69 8.86 6.87
CA ILE A 87 11.96 8.62 7.59
C ILE A 87 12.89 9.81 7.34
N TYR A 88 13.41 10.41 8.42
CA TYR A 88 14.30 11.57 8.39
C TYR A 88 15.77 11.13 8.45
N LYS A 89 16.16 10.22 7.56
CA LYS A 89 17.52 9.69 7.47
C LYS A 89 17.85 9.27 6.04
N GLU A 90 19.09 9.49 5.65
CA GLU A 90 19.58 9.10 4.33
C GLU A 90 20.15 7.68 4.35
N PHE A 91 19.85 6.93 3.30
CA PHE A 91 20.34 5.57 3.09
C PHE A 91 20.76 5.39 1.63
N LYS A 92 21.69 4.47 1.40
CA LYS A 92 22.03 4.05 0.03
C LYS A 92 20.93 3.15 -0.51
N CYS A 93 20.13 3.67 -1.44
CA CYS A 93 18.98 2.98 -2.03
C CYS A 93 19.03 2.98 -3.56
N ASP A 94 18.38 2.00 -4.19
CA ASP A 94 18.25 1.83 -5.65
C ASP A 94 16.79 1.88 -6.14
N ARG A 95 15.87 2.10 -5.20
CA ARG A 95 14.42 2.21 -5.41
C ARG A 95 13.90 3.37 -4.56
N PHE A 96 13.02 4.16 -5.16
CA PHE A 96 12.44 5.35 -4.56
C PHE A 96 10.91 5.25 -4.63
N PHE A 97 10.24 5.82 -3.63
CA PHE A 97 8.80 6.05 -3.68
C PHE A 97 8.52 7.14 -4.73
N PRO A 98 7.44 7.04 -5.52
CA PRO A 98 7.10 8.08 -6.50
C PRO A 98 6.90 9.44 -5.83
N GLN A 99 7.21 10.51 -6.55
CA GLN A 99 6.94 11.86 -6.07
C GLN A 99 5.43 12.05 -5.88
N ILE A 100 5.05 12.61 -4.72
CA ILE A 100 3.66 12.99 -4.45
C ILE A 100 3.43 14.36 -5.11
N ASP A 101 2.53 14.43 -6.08
CA ASP A 101 2.14 15.69 -6.73
C ASP A 101 1.18 16.46 -5.80
N GLU A 102 1.63 17.62 -5.33
CA GLU A 102 0.88 18.50 -4.43
C GLU A 102 -0.38 19.12 -5.09
N ASN A 103 -0.47 19.08 -6.43
CA ASN A 103 -1.69 19.46 -7.15
C ASN A 103 -2.77 18.36 -7.13
N VAL A 104 -2.37 17.12 -6.85
CA VAL A 104 -3.26 15.95 -6.81
C VAL A 104 -3.55 15.54 -5.37
N TYR A 105 -2.58 15.66 -4.48
CA TYR A 105 -2.66 15.23 -3.09
C TYR A 105 -2.29 16.35 -2.12
N SER A 106 -3.07 16.53 -1.07
CA SER A 106 -2.77 17.43 0.04
C SER A 106 -2.47 16.64 1.31
N LEU A 107 -1.48 17.10 2.08
CA LEU A 107 -1.26 16.59 3.44
C LEU A 107 -2.50 16.92 4.30
N VAL A 108 -3.00 15.94 5.04
CA VAL A 108 -4.12 16.13 5.98
C VAL A 108 -3.61 16.47 7.38
N ASP A 109 -4.49 17.02 8.20
CA ASP A 109 -4.17 17.23 9.62
C ASP A 109 -4.09 15.90 10.39
N HIS A 110 -3.47 15.95 11.57
CA HIS A 110 -3.25 14.79 12.41
C HIS A 110 -4.57 14.14 12.89
N LEU A 111 -5.61 14.94 13.13
CA LEU A 111 -6.90 14.46 13.60
C LEU A 111 -7.63 13.68 12.50
N GLU A 112 -7.51 14.09 11.24
CA GLU A 112 -8.04 13.33 10.09
C GLU A 112 -7.30 12.00 9.91
N LEU A 113 -5.98 11.96 10.14
CA LEU A 113 -5.21 10.71 10.17
C LEU A 113 -5.72 9.74 11.26
N GLU A 114 -5.84 10.19 12.51
CA GLU A 114 -6.34 9.35 13.62
C GLU A 114 -7.76 8.83 13.33
N LYS A 115 -8.66 9.69 12.83
CA LYS A 115 -10.00 9.28 12.41
C LYS A 115 -9.97 8.24 11.29
N PHE A 116 -9.04 8.36 10.35
CA PHE A 116 -8.92 7.41 9.25
C PHE A 116 -8.47 6.04 9.75
N VAL A 117 -7.46 5.98 10.62
CA VAL A 117 -6.94 4.69 11.14
C VAL A 117 -7.80 4.10 12.25
N GLY A 118 -8.58 4.93 12.95
CA GLY A 118 -9.48 4.50 14.03
C GLY A 118 -8.77 4.24 15.38
N GLU A 119 -7.54 4.74 15.52
CA GLU A 119 -6.71 4.61 16.72
C GLU A 119 -5.85 5.87 16.91
N THR A 120 -5.29 6.03 18.11
CA THR A 120 -4.36 7.11 18.41
C THR A 120 -3.04 6.91 17.68
N VAL A 121 -2.54 7.97 17.05
CA VAL A 121 -1.26 7.96 16.34
C VAL A 121 -0.28 8.89 17.04
N PRO A 122 0.98 8.49 17.29
CA PRO A 122 1.97 9.41 17.84
C PRO A 122 2.13 10.66 16.95
N GLN A 123 1.92 11.84 17.53
CA GLN A 123 2.02 13.10 16.81
C GLN A 123 3.48 13.56 16.68
N GLY A 124 3.85 14.02 15.48
CA GLY A 124 5.19 14.54 15.19
C GLY A 124 6.25 13.45 15.08
N LYS A 125 7.51 13.88 15.14
CA LYS A 125 8.66 12.97 15.01
C LYS A 125 8.77 12.02 16.19
N GLN A 126 8.89 10.75 15.85
CA GLN A 126 9.22 9.65 16.76
C GLN A 126 10.70 9.28 16.54
N LEU A 127 11.33 8.75 17.57
CA LEU A 127 12.69 8.24 17.52
C LEU A 127 12.67 6.75 17.86
N ASP A 128 13.12 5.92 16.92
CA ASP A 128 13.48 4.54 17.19
C ASP A 128 14.97 4.36 16.93
N SER A 129 15.71 4.05 17.98
CA SER A 129 17.17 3.94 17.97
C SER A 129 17.82 5.24 17.44
N ASP A 130 18.34 5.22 16.21
CA ASP A 130 18.98 6.35 15.54
C ASP A 130 18.20 6.78 14.27
N ILE A 131 16.91 6.46 14.21
CA ILE A 131 16.00 6.75 13.10
C ILE A 131 14.85 7.62 13.60
N GLU A 132 14.82 8.87 13.14
CA GLU A 132 13.65 9.74 13.29
C GLU A 132 12.63 9.45 12.19
N TYR A 133 11.36 9.32 12.55
CA TYR A 133 10.27 9.12 11.58
C TYR A 133 8.97 9.79 12.00
N GLU A 134 8.05 9.97 11.06
CA GLU A 134 6.73 10.57 11.31
C GLU A 134 5.65 9.89 10.48
N PHE A 135 4.48 9.69 11.07
CA PHE A 135 3.30 9.18 10.36
C PHE A 135 2.52 10.34 9.74
N LEU A 136 2.40 10.31 8.42
CA LEU A 136 1.71 11.32 7.62
C LEU A 136 0.62 10.65 6.78
N MET A 137 -0.44 11.40 6.48
CA MET A 137 -1.44 10.98 5.52
C MET A 137 -1.67 12.08 4.49
N TYR A 138 -1.63 11.71 3.22
CA TYR A 138 -2.08 12.57 2.13
C TYR A 138 -3.43 12.09 1.63
N LYS A 139 -4.26 13.04 1.20
CA LYS A 139 -5.57 12.81 0.62
C LYS A 139 -5.65 13.46 -0.75
N ARG A 140 -6.25 12.75 -1.70
CA ARG A 140 -6.49 13.28 -3.04
C ARG A 140 -7.44 14.48 -2.99
N ILE A 141 -7.09 15.57 -3.65
CA ILE A 141 -7.84 16.84 -3.65
C ILE A 141 -9.09 16.78 -4.55
N LYS A 142 -9.06 15.95 -5.60
CA LYS A 142 -10.14 15.76 -6.60
C LYS A 142 -10.29 14.30 -7.00
#